data_AF-A0A371K492-F1
#
_entry.id   AF-A0A371K492-F1
#
_cell.length_a   1.000
_cell.length_b   1.000
_cell.length_c   1.000
_cell.angle_alpha   90.00
_cell.angle_beta   90.00
_cell.angle_gamma   90.00
#
_symmetry.space_group_name_H-M   'P 1'
#
loop_
_entity.id
_entity.type
_entity.pdbx_description
1 polymer ?
#
loop_
_entity_poly.entity_id
_entity_poly.type
_entity_poly.pdbx_seq_one_letter_code
_entity_poly.pdbx_strand_id
1 'polypeptide(L)'
;MTAPCSAASCDITVKMVVPTLGSLVSGVMDPGTWRGEAECKESPRQHLRRGHDDPEPGHARRRPSARVARRRRPAQTAAMREIQVVDAAELAALYAAAQYAVSIDGDAIALRVGALAPDLEAYLPAPRYVLISAWNPASEPRSDSANETADRALTARLDAAGIARQAAWASAPDGQWREPGWLLTGVGPAEADRLARDFGQAAVLAWDHGEAVRLRMLLPAPAEAPGWAHIDWAAG
;
A
#
# COMPACT_ATOMS: atom_id res chain seq x y z
N MET A 1 -39.32 24.32 -7.73
CA MET A 1 -39.02 23.74 -6.41
C MET A 1 -38.14 22.52 -6.65
N THR A 2 -36.83 22.70 -6.57
CA THR A 2 -35.81 21.66 -6.75
C THR A 2 -35.16 21.44 -5.40
N ALA A 3 -35.24 20.19 -4.90
CA ALA A 3 -34.57 19.77 -3.68
C ALA A 3 -33.05 19.69 -3.91
N PRO A 4 -32.20 20.04 -2.94
CA PRO A 4 -30.78 19.75 -3.04
C PRO A 4 -30.52 18.28 -2.66
N CYS A 5 -29.77 17.60 -3.52
CA CYS A 5 -29.25 16.26 -3.29
C CYS A 5 -28.18 16.34 -2.19
N SER A 6 -28.42 15.70 -1.05
CA SER A 6 -27.48 15.63 0.07
C SER A 6 -26.30 14.73 -0.33
N ALA A 7 -25.14 15.32 -0.57
CA ALA A 7 -23.89 14.57 -0.67
C ALA A 7 -23.62 13.88 0.68
N ALA A 8 -23.60 12.55 0.67
CA ALA A 8 -23.16 11.77 1.82
C ALA A 8 -21.66 12.06 2.04
N SER A 9 -21.35 12.74 3.13
CA SER A 9 -20.00 12.89 3.67
C SER A 9 -19.53 11.51 4.12
N CYS A 10 -18.54 10.94 3.43
CA CYS A 10 -17.83 9.76 3.94
C CYS A 10 -16.78 10.27 4.93
N ASP A 11 -17.05 10.07 6.22
CA ASP A 11 -16.10 10.41 7.28
C ASP A 11 -14.86 9.50 7.21
N ILE A 12 -13.69 10.11 7.05
CA ILE A 12 -12.40 9.42 6.83
C ILE A 12 -11.69 9.25 8.18
N THR A 13 -11.42 8.00 8.55
CA THR A 13 -10.53 7.65 9.66
C THR A 13 -9.20 7.17 9.09
N VAL A 14 -8.17 8.02 9.18
CA VAL A 14 -6.78 7.61 8.90
C VAL A 14 -6.32 6.72 10.05
N LYS A 15 -6.21 5.41 9.81
CA LYS A 15 -5.40 4.52 10.66
C LYS A 15 -4.00 4.43 10.05
N MET A 16 -3.12 5.36 10.42
CA MET A 16 -1.70 5.06 10.38
C MET A 16 -1.41 4.09 11.53
N VAL A 17 -1.12 2.83 11.21
CA VAL A 17 -0.50 1.94 12.19
C VAL A 17 0.98 2.27 12.21
N VAL A 18 1.34 3.29 13.00
CA VAL A 18 2.69 3.42 13.52
C VAL A 18 2.71 2.55 14.79
N PRO A 19 3.49 1.46 14.87
CA PRO A 19 3.57 0.71 16.11
C PRO A 19 4.21 1.61 17.17
N THR A 20 3.40 2.08 18.11
CA THR A 20 3.89 2.53 19.42
C THR A 20 4.70 1.38 20.03
N LEU A 21 5.94 1.67 20.45
CA LEU A 21 6.78 0.75 21.20
C LEU A 21 5.96 0.02 22.27
N GLY A 22 5.86 -1.31 22.13
CA GLY A 22 5.34 -2.19 23.16
C GLY A 22 4.06 -2.93 22.78
N SER A 23 4.19 -4.02 22.02
CA SER A 23 3.66 -5.30 22.48
C SER A 23 4.25 -6.44 21.65
N LEU A 24 5.06 -7.28 22.29
CA LEU A 24 5.48 -8.58 21.79
C LEU A 24 4.26 -9.46 21.49
N VAL A 25 4.14 -9.95 20.26
CA VAL A 25 3.62 -11.30 20.00
C VAL A 25 4.44 -11.91 18.86
N SER A 26 5.07 -13.05 19.17
CA SER A 26 5.92 -13.83 18.28
C SER A 26 5.08 -14.53 17.22
N GLY A 27 5.48 -14.41 15.96
CA GLY A 27 4.95 -15.16 14.82
C GLY A 27 5.98 -15.15 13.69
N VAL A 28 6.92 -16.08 13.73
CA VAL A 28 7.90 -16.30 12.66
C VAL A 28 7.17 -16.83 11.42
N MET A 29 7.19 -16.09 10.31
CA MET A 29 6.91 -16.62 8.98
C MET A 29 8.20 -16.65 8.16
N ASP A 30 8.45 -17.82 7.59
CA ASP A 30 9.64 -18.21 6.84
C ASP A 30 9.69 -17.50 5.47
N PRO A 31 10.79 -16.81 5.08
CA PRO A 31 10.88 -16.12 3.81
C PRO A 31 11.40 -17.07 2.73
N GLY A 32 10.51 -17.83 2.09
CA GLY A 32 10.95 -18.70 1.00
C GLY A 32 9.84 -19.53 0.39
N THR A 33 9.00 -18.91 -0.45
CA THR A 33 8.42 -19.49 -1.69
C THR A 33 7.23 -18.63 -2.13
N TRP A 34 7.50 -17.59 -2.93
CA TRP A 34 6.48 -17.08 -3.84
C TRP A 34 6.64 -17.82 -5.16
N ARG A 35 5.77 -18.82 -5.39
CA ARG A 35 5.67 -19.54 -6.66
C ARG A 35 4.33 -19.13 -7.28
N GLY A 36 4.39 -18.24 -8.27
CA GLY A 36 3.24 -17.88 -9.07
C GLY A 36 2.98 -18.96 -10.12
N GLU A 37 1.98 -19.81 -9.89
CA GLU A 37 1.39 -20.65 -10.93
C GLU A 37 -0.14 -20.64 -10.74
N ALA A 38 -0.82 -19.81 -11.52
CA ALA A 38 -2.26 -19.91 -11.74
C ALA A 38 -2.50 -20.94 -12.85
N GLU A 39 -2.68 -22.20 -12.48
CA GLU A 39 -3.14 -23.24 -13.40
C GLU A 39 -4.68 -23.30 -13.35
N CYS A 40 -5.33 -22.76 -14.37
CA CYS A 40 -6.75 -22.96 -14.64
C CYS A 40 -7.02 -24.44 -14.98
N LYS A 41 -7.78 -25.16 -14.14
CA LYS A 41 -8.50 -26.37 -14.57
C LYS A 41 -9.92 -26.40 -14.03
N GLU A 42 -10.81 -26.76 -14.94
CA GLU A 42 -12.28 -26.77 -14.86
C GLU A 42 -12.87 -27.79 -13.88
N SER A 43 -13.97 -27.36 -13.25
CA SER A 43 -15.25 -28.07 -12.97
C SER A 43 -15.27 -29.39 -12.16
N PRO A 44 -15.88 -29.40 -10.95
CA PRO A 44 -16.23 -30.64 -10.24
C PRO A 44 -17.62 -31.18 -10.63
N ARG A 45 -17.67 -32.49 -10.93
CA ARG A 45 -18.91 -33.27 -11.00
C ARG A 45 -19.47 -33.49 -9.59
N GLN A 46 -20.74 -33.13 -9.43
CA GLN A 46 -21.54 -33.31 -8.23
C GLN A 46 -21.86 -34.80 -8.00
N HIS A 47 -21.69 -35.29 -6.78
CA HIS A 47 -22.37 -36.49 -6.28
C HIS A 47 -23.11 -36.10 -4.99
N LEU A 48 -24.42 -35.89 -5.11
CA LEU A 48 -25.34 -35.81 -3.99
C LEU A 48 -25.46 -37.20 -3.32
N ARG A 49 -25.25 -37.26 -2.00
CA ARG A 49 -25.86 -38.28 -1.14
C ARG A 49 -26.73 -37.62 -0.08
N ARG A 50 -27.96 -38.12 0.03
CA ARG A 50 -29.02 -37.78 0.98
C ARG A 50 -28.82 -38.45 2.34
N GLY A 51 -29.38 -37.84 3.38
CA GLY A 51 -29.79 -38.43 4.68
C GLY A 51 -30.13 -37.28 5.63
N HIS A 52 -31.38 -36.81 5.74
CA HIS A 52 -32.47 -37.31 6.62
C HIS A 52 -32.04 -37.44 8.09
N ASP A 53 -32.47 -36.52 8.95
CA ASP A 53 -33.49 -36.77 10.00
C ASP A 53 -33.49 -35.68 11.09
N ASP A 54 -34.70 -35.29 11.47
CA ASP A 54 -35.15 -34.44 12.59
C ASP A 54 -36.53 -35.07 13.00
N PRO A 55 -37.14 -34.92 14.21
CA PRO A 55 -36.81 -33.98 15.31
C PRO A 55 -37.20 -34.43 16.77
N GLU A 56 -37.12 -33.47 17.73
CA GLU A 56 -37.94 -33.25 18.97
C GLU A 56 -37.67 -34.10 20.26
N PRO A 57 -38.17 -33.71 21.47
CA PRO A 57 -38.12 -32.41 22.17
C PRO A 57 -37.79 -32.52 23.70
N GLY A 58 -37.56 -31.39 24.39
CA GLY A 58 -37.28 -31.40 25.84
C GLY A 58 -37.61 -30.10 26.57
N HIS A 59 -38.50 -30.21 27.56
CA HIS A 59 -39.09 -29.16 28.40
C HIS A 59 -38.11 -28.27 29.19
N ALA A 60 -38.48 -26.99 29.42
CA ALA A 60 -38.06 -26.27 30.62
C ALA A 60 -39.04 -25.17 31.05
N ARG A 61 -39.14 -25.01 32.37
CA ARG A 61 -40.16 -24.31 33.16
C ARG A 61 -39.93 -22.79 33.26
N ARG A 62 -41.02 -22.06 33.49
CA ARG A 62 -41.05 -20.65 33.94
C ARG A 62 -40.56 -20.49 35.39
N ARG A 63 -39.87 -19.37 35.72
CA ARG A 63 -40.15 -18.39 36.83
C ARG A 63 -39.09 -17.25 36.89
N PRO A 64 -39.30 -16.14 37.64
CA PRO A 64 -39.13 -14.77 37.10
C PRO A 64 -37.95 -13.91 37.65
N SER A 65 -37.77 -12.77 36.99
CA SER A 65 -37.31 -11.43 37.46
C SER A 65 -35.90 -11.24 38.05
N ALA A 66 -35.09 -10.45 37.34
CA ALA A 66 -34.27 -9.38 37.93
C ALA A 66 -33.95 -8.31 36.86
N ARG A 67 -34.48 -7.10 37.05
CA ARG A 67 -34.25 -5.93 36.18
C ARG A 67 -32.89 -5.33 36.56
N VAL A 68 -31.83 -5.66 35.83
CA VAL A 68 -30.53 -5.02 36.01
C VAL A 68 -30.59 -3.63 35.35
N ALA A 69 -30.63 -2.59 36.19
CA ALA A 69 -30.48 -1.22 35.74
C ALA A 69 -29.08 -1.03 35.14
N ARG A 70 -29.01 -0.98 33.81
CA ARG A 70 -27.79 -0.58 33.09
C ARG A 70 -27.52 0.89 33.41
N ARG A 71 -26.58 1.16 34.31
CA ARG A 71 -25.98 2.49 34.42
C ARG A 71 -25.34 2.80 33.07
N ARG A 72 -25.97 3.70 32.30
CA ARG A 72 -25.37 4.29 31.09
C ARG A 72 -24.10 5.00 31.54
N ARG A 73 -22.93 4.41 31.27
CA ARG A 73 -21.68 5.18 31.19
C ARG A 73 -21.94 6.30 30.18
N PRO A 74 -21.68 7.58 30.49
CA PRO A 74 -21.61 8.56 29.43
C PRO A 74 -20.53 8.06 28.47
N ALA A 75 -20.93 7.85 27.21
CA ALA A 75 -19.96 7.73 26.15
C ALA A 75 -19.19 9.05 26.16
N GLN A 76 -17.98 9.03 26.73
CA GLN A 76 -16.99 10.02 26.35
C GLN A 76 -16.77 9.77 24.87
N THR A 77 -17.47 10.57 24.06
CA THR A 77 -17.13 10.85 22.68
C THR A 77 -15.63 11.12 22.68
N ALA A 78 -14.86 10.12 22.25
CA ALA A 78 -13.53 10.35 21.77
C ALA A 78 -13.68 11.47 20.75
N ALA A 79 -13.16 12.64 21.06
CA ALA A 79 -13.12 13.74 20.13
C ALA A 79 -12.36 13.23 18.91
N MET A 80 -13.10 12.87 17.86
CA MET A 80 -12.59 12.67 16.52
C MET A 80 -11.88 13.97 16.17
N ARG A 81 -10.54 13.92 16.13
CA ARG A 81 -9.78 14.98 15.48
C ARG A 81 -10.14 14.93 14.01
N GLU A 82 -10.87 15.96 13.59
CA GLU A 82 -11.11 16.32 12.21
C GLU A 82 -9.78 16.35 11.42
N ILE A 83 -9.84 15.69 10.28
CA ILE A 83 -8.87 15.48 9.20
C ILE A 83 -7.79 16.58 9.09
N GLN A 84 -6.52 16.18 9.18
CA GLN A 84 -5.42 16.94 8.59
C GLN A 84 -4.80 16.08 7.49
N VAL A 85 -4.84 16.62 6.28
CA VAL A 85 -3.95 16.29 5.17
C VAL A 85 -2.57 16.00 5.77
N VAL A 86 -2.01 14.81 5.54
CA VAL A 86 -0.62 14.54 5.94
C VAL A 86 0.22 15.67 5.34
N ASP A 87 0.93 16.42 6.18
CA ASP A 87 1.80 17.50 5.70
C ASP A 87 2.71 16.89 4.62
N ALA A 88 2.70 17.47 3.41
CA ALA A 88 3.48 16.95 2.30
C ALA A 88 4.96 16.83 2.68
N ALA A 89 5.46 17.74 3.52
CA ALA A 89 6.81 17.64 4.08
C ALA A 89 6.96 16.40 4.99
N GLU A 90 6.06 16.20 5.94
CA GLU A 90 6.11 15.03 6.84
C GLU A 90 6.06 13.71 6.05
N LEU A 91 5.17 13.62 5.05
CA LEU A 91 5.07 12.46 4.18
C LEU A 91 6.35 12.21 3.38
N ALA A 92 6.92 13.27 2.80
CA ALA A 92 8.18 13.19 2.07
C ALA A 92 9.35 12.75 2.98
N ALA A 93 9.40 13.20 4.23
CA ALA A 93 10.39 12.76 5.20
C ALA A 93 10.27 11.27 5.53
N LEU A 94 9.04 10.76 5.69
CA LEU A 94 8.78 9.34 5.92
C LEU A 94 9.23 8.48 4.72
N TYR A 95 8.91 8.90 3.51
CA TYR A 95 9.33 8.21 2.30
C TYR A 95 10.85 8.24 2.10
N ALA A 96 11.49 9.37 2.36
CA ALA A 96 12.95 9.48 2.27
C ALA A 96 13.67 8.58 3.29
N ALA A 97 13.06 8.31 4.44
CA ALA A 97 13.58 7.41 5.47
C ALA A 97 13.24 5.93 5.24
N ALA A 98 12.32 5.62 4.32
CA ALA A 98 11.93 4.25 4.02
C ALA A 98 13.06 3.45 3.38
N GLN A 99 12.99 2.12 3.50
CA GLN A 99 13.91 1.22 2.82
C GLN A 99 13.27 0.70 1.54
N TYR A 100 14.06 0.59 0.48
CA TYR A 100 13.61 0.09 -0.80
C TYR A 100 14.53 -1.02 -1.27
N ALA A 101 14.01 -1.94 -2.07
CA ALA A 101 14.83 -2.96 -2.71
C ALA A 101 14.20 -3.49 -3.99
N VAL A 102 15.04 -4.03 -4.85
CA VAL A 102 14.69 -4.62 -6.14
C VAL A 102 15.17 -6.06 -6.15
N SER A 103 14.33 -6.98 -6.65
CA SER A 103 14.72 -8.37 -6.88
C SER A 103 15.34 -8.51 -8.26
N ILE A 104 16.58 -8.99 -8.31
CA ILE A 104 17.29 -9.35 -9.55
C ILE A 104 17.76 -10.80 -9.38
N ASP A 105 17.32 -11.69 -10.26
CA ASP A 105 17.66 -13.13 -10.24
C ASP A 105 17.47 -13.83 -8.87
N GLY A 106 16.50 -13.34 -8.08
CA GLY A 106 16.20 -13.86 -6.73
C GLY A 106 16.92 -13.15 -5.59
N ASP A 107 17.93 -12.33 -5.88
CA ASP A 107 18.66 -11.54 -4.89
C ASP A 107 18.03 -10.15 -4.71
N ALA A 108 18.12 -9.63 -3.47
CA ALA A 108 17.60 -8.31 -3.12
C ALA A 108 18.73 -7.26 -3.16
N ILE A 109 18.63 -6.30 -4.09
CA ILE A 109 19.53 -5.13 -4.13
C ILE A 109 18.83 -3.97 -3.42
N ALA A 110 19.44 -3.47 -2.35
CA ALA A 110 18.89 -2.38 -1.55
C ALA A 110 19.07 -1.02 -2.22
N LEU A 111 18.06 -0.17 -2.10
CA LEU A 111 18.03 1.22 -2.55
C LEU A 111 17.70 2.15 -1.38
N ARG A 112 18.32 3.32 -1.36
CA ARG A 112 18.08 4.37 -0.36
C ARG A 112 18.12 5.74 -1.03
N VAL A 113 17.19 6.61 -0.66
CA VAL A 113 17.19 8.00 -1.12
C VAL A 113 18.51 8.67 -0.72
N GLY A 114 19.14 9.35 -1.67
CA GLY A 114 20.44 10.00 -1.52
C GLY A 114 21.67 9.10 -1.70
N ALA A 115 21.51 7.79 -1.88
CA ALA A 115 22.61 6.88 -2.19
C ALA A 115 22.70 6.59 -3.69
N LEU A 116 23.92 6.32 -4.18
CA LEU A 116 24.12 5.72 -5.50
C LEU A 116 23.66 4.25 -5.49
N ALA A 117 23.31 3.72 -6.66
CA ALA A 117 22.88 2.33 -6.83
C ALA A 117 23.80 1.54 -7.80
N PRO A 118 25.13 1.55 -7.62
CA PRO A 118 26.06 1.02 -8.62
C PRO A 118 25.89 -0.48 -8.89
N ASP A 119 25.54 -1.27 -7.87
CA ASP A 119 25.30 -2.70 -8.04
C ASP A 119 24.08 -2.94 -8.95
N LEU A 120 22.97 -2.26 -8.68
CA LEU A 120 21.76 -2.34 -9.52
C LEU A 120 22.07 -1.89 -10.95
N GLU A 121 22.80 -0.78 -11.11
CA GLU A 121 23.14 -0.22 -12.43
C GLU A 121 24.06 -1.13 -13.24
N ALA A 122 24.97 -1.86 -12.57
CA ALA A 122 25.82 -2.85 -13.20
C ALA A 122 25.04 -4.09 -13.67
N TYR A 123 24.09 -4.58 -12.85
CA TYR A 123 23.26 -5.74 -13.19
C TYR A 123 22.17 -5.41 -14.23
N LEU A 124 21.60 -4.21 -14.17
CA LEU A 124 20.52 -3.77 -15.05
C LEU A 124 20.86 -2.39 -15.65
N PRO A 125 21.75 -2.33 -16.66
CA PRO A 125 22.14 -1.06 -17.27
C PRO A 125 20.96 -0.38 -17.98
N ALA A 126 20.68 0.86 -17.60
CA ALA A 126 19.66 1.71 -18.20
C ALA A 126 20.02 3.19 -17.99
N PRO A 127 19.57 4.11 -18.85
CA PRO A 127 19.86 5.53 -18.68
C PRO A 127 19.11 6.15 -17.49
N ARG A 128 17.98 5.57 -17.10
CA ARG A 128 17.08 6.06 -16.04
C ARG A 128 16.30 4.92 -15.41
N TYR A 129 15.99 5.11 -14.14
CA TYR A 129 15.27 4.17 -13.29
C TYR A 129 14.11 4.86 -12.59
N VAL A 130 13.00 4.13 -12.42
CA VAL A 130 11.82 4.58 -11.66
C VAL A 130 11.31 3.44 -10.80
N LEU A 131 11.15 3.63 -9.49
CA LEU A 131 10.45 2.67 -8.62
C LEU A 131 9.06 3.21 -8.30
N ILE A 132 8.03 2.45 -8.66
CA ILE A 132 6.62 2.79 -8.48
C ILE A 132 5.86 1.63 -7.82
N SER A 133 4.89 1.95 -6.97
CA SER A 133 3.86 1.01 -6.50
C SER A 133 2.48 1.40 -7.04
N ALA A 134 1.54 0.47 -7.01
CA ALA A 134 0.10 0.75 -7.16
C ALA A 134 -0.66 0.54 -5.84
N TRP A 135 0.04 0.13 -4.77
CA TRP A 135 -0.54 -0.12 -3.46
C TRP A 135 -0.72 1.19 -2.71
N ASN A 136 -1.72 1.21 -1.82
CA ASN A 136 -2.00 2.29 -0.88
C ASN A 136 -1.83 3.71 -1.49
N PRO A 137 -2.52 4.02 -2.60
CA PRO A 137 -2.40 5.31 -3.28
C PRO A 137 -2.56 6.47 -2.29
N ALA A 138 -1.69 7.46 -2.43
CA ALA A 138 -1.54 8.60 -1.52
C ALA A 138 -1.30 8.24 -0.04
N SER A 139 -0.73 7.06 0.23
CA SER A 139 -0.62 6.45 1.58
C SER A 139 -1.97 6.20 2.25
N GLU A 140 -3.04 6.03 1.47
CA GLU A 140 -4.34 5.64 1.99
C GLU A 140 -4.44 4.11 2.01
N PRO A 141 -4.51 3.46 3.18
CA PRO A 141 -4.61 2.01 3.24
C PRO A 141 -5.80 1.48 2.47
N ARG A 142 -5.56 0.51 1.57
CA ARG A 142 -6.60 -0.22 0.84
C ARG A 142 -6.63 -1.68 1.30
N SER A 143 -7.69 -2.39 0.91
CA SER A 143 -7.70 -3.84 1.07
C SER A 143 -6.68 -4.48 0.13
N ASP A 144 -6.11 -5.62 0.54
CA ASP A 144 -5.16 -6.39 -0.28
C ASP A 144 -5.72 -6.68 -1.67
N SER A 145 -7.00 -7.08 -1.78
CA SER A 145 -7.66 -7.32 -3.06
C SER A 145 -7.74 -6.09 -3.97
N ALA A 146 -7.90 -4.89 -3.39
CA ALA A 146 -7.93 -3.64 -4.15
C ALA A 146 -6.51 -3.27 -4.61
N ASN A 147 -5.53 -3.44 -3.73
CA ASN A 147 -4.11 -3.24 -4.04
C ASN A 147 -3.62 -4.18 -5.14
N GLU A 148 -3.91 -5.48 -5.04
CA GLU A 148 -3.60 -6.47 -6.07
C GLU A 148 -4.28 -6.15 -7.41
N THR A 149 -5.50 -5.63 -7.38
CA THR A 149 -6.20 -5.20 -8.60
C THR A 149 -5.51 -4.01 -9.25
N ALA A 150 -5.09 -3.02 -8.45
CA ALA A 150 -4.33 -1.88 -8.92
C ALA A 150 -2.96 -2.29 -9.48
N ASP A 151 -2.26 -3.22 -8.82
CA ASP A 151 -0.99 -3.77 -9.27
C ASP A 151 -1.10 -4.54 -10.60
N ARG A 152 -2.16 -5.36 -10.76
CA ARG A 152 -2.47 -6.00 -12.06
C ARG A 152 -2.77 -4.97 -13.16
N ALA A 153 -3.45 -3.87 -12.83
CA ALA A 153 -3.70 -2.81 -13.80
C ALA A 153 -2.41 -2.07 -14.19
N LEU A 154 -1.50 -1.82 -13.23
CA LEU A 154 -0.19 -1.24 -13.49
C LEU A 154 0.64 -2.13 -14.40
N THR A 155 0.79 -3.40 -14.05
CA THR A 155 1.56 -4.37 -14.85
C THR A 155 1.01 -4.52 -16.26
N ALA A 156 -0.31 -4.61 -16.44
CA ALA A 156 -0.93 -4.67 -17.77
C ALA A 156 -0.63 -3.42 -18.62
N ARG A 157 -0.59 -2.23 -18.00
CA ARG A 157 -0.23 -0.99 -18.70
C ARG A 157 1.24 -0.96 -19.11
N LEU A 158 2.13 -1.43 -18.23
CA LEU A 158 3.56 -1.53 -18.51
C LEU A 158 3.82 -2.52 -19.67
N ASP A 159 3.13 -3.67 -19.65
CA ASP A 159 3.20 -4.67 -20.73
C ASP A 159 2.71 -4.10 -22.06
N ALA A 160 1.57 -3.41 -22.07
CA ALA A 160 1.03 -2.77 -23.27
C ALA A 160 1.95 -1.68 -23.85
N ALA A 161 2.73 -1.01 -22.98
CA ALA A 161 3.71 0.00 -23.37
C ALA A 161 5.09 -0.58 -23.73
N GLY A 162 5.31 -1.90 -23.57
CA GLY A 162 6.60 -2.55 -23.77
C GLY A 162 7.68 -2.12 -22.77
N ILE A 163 7.28 -1.69 -21.57
CA ILE A 163 8.20 -1.22 -20.51
C ILE A 163 8.66 -2.42 -19.70
N ALA A 164 9.97 -2.67 -19.71
CA ALA A 164 10.60 -3.69 -18.88
C ALA A 164 10.51 -3.31 -17.39
N ARG A 165 10.30 -4.32 -16.53
CA ARG A 165 10.18 -4.13 -15.08
C ARG A 165 10.87 -5.24 -14.29
N GLN A 166 11.32 -4.90 -13.08
CA GLN A 166 11.78 -5.84 -12.06
C GLN A 166 10.94 -5.68 -10.81
N ALA A 167 10.67 -6.80 -10.11
CA ALA A 167 9.92 -6.75 -8.86
C ALA A 167 10.70 -5.94 -7.81
N ALA A 168 10.01 -5.06 -7.11
CA ALA A 168 10.58 -4.19 -6.10
C ALA A 168 9.65 -4.09 -4.90
N TRP A 169 10.12 -3.46 -3.84
CA TRP A 169 9.30 -3.14 -2.69
C TRP A 169 9.82 -1.95 -1.90
N ALA A 170 8.91 -1.30 -1.19
CA ALA A 170 9.22 -0.41 -0.08
C ALA A 170 8.98 -1.16 1.25
N SER A 171 9.71 -0.78 2.29
CA SER A 171 9.51 -1.32 3.63
C SER A 171 9.80 -0.30 4.71
N ALA A 172 9.19 -0.48 5.87
CA ALA A 172 9.53 0.28 7.06
C ALA A 172 10.99 -0.02 7.48
N PRO A 173 11.68 0.91 8.17
CA PRO A 173 13.07 0.68 8.59
C PRO A 173 13.27 -0.54 9.50
N ASP A 174 12.23 -0.95 10.23
CA ASP A 174 12.20 -2.10 11.13
C ASP A 174 11.74 -3.41 10.43
N GLY A 175 11.46 -3.34 9.12
CA GLY A 175 11.01 -4.47 8.29
C GLY A 175 9.61 -4.99 8.61
N GLN A 176 8.85 -4.34 9.49
CA GLN A 176 7.54 -4.84 9.93
C GLN A 176 6.44 -4.69 8.87
N TRP A 177 6.71 -3.89 7.84
CA TRP A 177 5.82 -3.66 6.71
C TRP A 177 6.61 -3.72 5.41
N ARG A 178 6.00 -4.32 4.38
CA ARG A 178 6.55 -4.42 3.03
C ARG A 178 5.43 -4.19 2.01
N GLU A 179 5.65 -3.28 1.10
CA GLU A 179 4.74 -2.94 0.01
C GLU A 179 5.34 -3.34 -1.34
N PRO A 180 4.66 -4.17 -2.14
CA PRO A 180 5.09 -4.51 -3.49
C PRO A 180 5.16 -3.29 -4.40
N GLY A 181 6.08 -3.35 -5.37
CA GLY A 181 6.21 -2.36 -6.44
C GLY A 181 7.05 -2.88 -7.58
N TRP A 182 7.40 -1.98 -8.50
CA TRP A 182 8.13 -2.29 -9.72
C TRP A 182 9.22 -1.27 -9.98
N LEU A 183 10.43 -1.74 -10.27
CA LEU A 183 11.48 -0.94 -10.88
C LEU A 183 11.31 -0.96 -12.39
N LEU A 184 11.20 0.21 -13.00
CA LEU A 184 11.10 0.43 -14.44
C LEU A 184 12.41 1.02 -14.96
N THR A 185 12.78 0.66 -16.18
CA THR A 185 13.96 1.22 -16.87
C THR A 185 13.57 2.00 -18.12
N GLY A 186 14.27 3.11 -18.37
CA GLY A 186 14.09 3.90 -19.59
C GLY A 186 12.81 4.74 -19.66
N VAL A 187 12.06 4.85 -18.58
CA VAL A 187 10.85 5.70 -18.50
C VAL A 187 11.24 7.17 -18.31
N GLY A 188 10.81 8.03 -19.24
CA GLY A 188 11.07 9.48 -19.15
C GLY A 188 10.32 10.15 -17.98
N PRO A 189 10.74 11.33 -17.50
CA PRO A 189 10.25 11.91 -16.24
C PRO A 189 8.77 12.28 -16.32
N ALA A 190 8.34 12.83 -17.46
CA ALA A 190 6.94 13.17 -17.69
C ALA A 190 6.04 11.91 -17.73
N GLU A 191 6.54 10.79 -18.27
CA GLU A 191 5.78 9.55 -18.27
C GLU A 191 5.73 8.90 -16.89
N ALA A 192 6.83 8.95 -16.14
CA ALA A 192 6.89 8.50 -14.76
C ALA A 192 5.88 9.27 -13.89
N ASP A 193 5.88 10.60 -13.98
CA ASP A 193 4.95 11.47 -13.27
C ASP A 193 3.48 11.19 -13.68
N ARG A 194 3.20 10.97 -14.98
CA ARG A 194 1.85 10.60 -15.45
C ARG A 194 1.41 9.25 -14.89
N LEU A 195 2.24 8.23 -15.03
CA LEU A 195 1.97 6.89 -14.56
C LEU A 195 1.67 6.90 -13.05
N ALA A 196 2.53 7.54 -12.26
CA ALA A 196 2.34 7.66 -10.82
C ALA A 196 1.03 8.38 -10.44
N ARG A 197 0.67 9.47 -11.13
CA ARG A 197 -0.63 10.14 -10.91
C ARG A 197 -1.81 9.24 -11.25
N ASP A 198 -1.74 8.50 -12.36
CA ASP A 198 -2.81 7.60 -12.80
C ASP A 198 -3.04 6.45 -11.81
N PHE A 199 -2.00 6.04 -11.07
CA PHE A 199 -2.08 5.07 -9.97
C PHE A 199 -2.18 5.70 -8.59
N GLY A 200 -2.46 7.01 -8.52
CA GLY A 200 -2.71 7.73 -7.28
C GLY A 200 -1.52 7.80 -6.32
N GLN A 201 -0.29 7.60 -6.80
CA GLN A 201 0.90 7.61 -5.96
C GLN A 201 1.28 9.04 -5.55
N ALA A 202 1.61 9.24 -4.27
CA ALA A 202 2.10 10.52 -3.78
C ALA A 202 3.57 10.76 -4.14
N ALA A 203 4.34 9.69 -4.39
CA ALA A 203 5.73 9.78 -4.79
C ALA A 203 6.19 8.53 -5.56
N VAL A 204 7.32 8.66 -6.24
CA VAL A 204 8.11 7.55 -6.80
C VAL A 204 9.58 7.75 -6.45
N LEU A 205 10.41 6.71 -6.55
CA LEU A 205 11.84 6.93 -6.70
C LEU A 205 12.16 7.14 -8.17
N ALA A 206 13.02 8.10 -8.49
CA ALA A 206 13.48 8.35 -9.85
C ALA A 206 14.92 8.85 -9.84
N TRP A 207 15.77 8.28 -10.70
CA TRP A 207 17.15 8.74 -10.86
C TRP A 207 17.71 8.38 -12.23
N ASP A 208 18.72 9.14 -12.65
CA ASP A 208 19.52 8.88 -13.83
C ASP A 208 20.72 8.00 -13.47
N HIS A 209 21.23 7.23 -14.42
CA HIS A 209 22.39 6.38 -14.20
C HIS A 209 23.58 7.16 -13.63
N GLY A 210 24.17 6.66 -12.55
CA GLY A 210 25.32 7.27 -11.89
C GLY A 210 24.96 8.46 -10.99
N GLU A 211 23.69 8.81 -10.88
CA GLU A 211 23.18 9.80 -9.93
C GLU A 211 22.60 9.13 -8.69
N ALA A 212 22.50 9.90 -7.60
CA ALA A 212 21.87 9.40 -6.38
C ALA A 212 20.38 9.11 -6.62
N VAL A 213 19.86 8.05 -5.99
CA VAL A 213 18.42 7.76 -5.95
C VAL A 213 17.67 8.95 -5.34
N ARG A 214 16.69 9.50 -6.05
CA ARG A 214 15.90 10.66 -5.60
C ARG A 214 14.46 10.28 -5.36
N LEU A 215 13.86 10.91 -4.36
CA LEU A 215 12.42 10.84 -4.11
C LEU A 215 11.72 11.93 -4.93
N ARG A 216 10.80 11.53 -5.79
CA ARG A 216 10.00 12.42 -6.64
C ARG A 216 8.59 12.52 -6.07
N MET A 217 8.29 13.60 -5.37
CA MET A 217 6.97 13.90 -4.81
C MET A 217 6.04 14.48 -5.87
N LEU A 218 4.82 13.94 -5.95
CA LEU A 218 3.78 14.38 -6.91
C LEU A 218 2.72 15.28 -6.28
N LEU A 219 2.74 15.39 -4.95
CA LEU A 219 1.98 16.40 -4.22
C LEU A 219 2.59 17.79 -4.46
N PRO A 220 1.81 18.87 -4.32
CA PRO A 220 2.35 20.22 -4.36
C PRO A 220 3.45 20.40 -3.32
N ALA A 221 4.52 21.12 -3.71
CA ALA A 221 5.57 21.49 -2.77
C ALA A 221 4.98 22.33 -1.61
N PRO A 222 5.36 22.05 -0.36
CA PRO A 222 4.98 22.90 0.76
C PRO A 222 5.60 24.30 0.59
N ALA A 223 4.92 25.33 1.13
CA ALA A 223 5.35 26.72 1.01
C ALA A 223 6.77 26.96 1.55
N GLU A 224 7.15 26.19 2.57
CA GLU A 224 8.49 26.14 3.14
C GLU A 224 9.06 24.73 2.96
N ALA A 225 9.31 24.34 1.69
CA ALA A 225 10.02 23.09 1.43
C ALA A 225 11.42 23.16 2.04
N PRO A 226 11.77 22.23 2.95
CA PRO A 226 13.15 22.13 3.41
C PRO A 226 14.06 21.91 2.20
N GLY A 227 15.28 22.45 2.23
CA GLY A 227 16.29 22.29 1.18
C GLY A 227 16.86 20.87 1.10
N TRP A 228 16.00 19.87 0.95
CA TRP A 228 16.36 18.46 0.90
C TRP A 228 17.00 18.12 -0.46
N ALA A 229 18.28 17.77 -0.43
CA ALA A 229 19.11 17.60 -1.61
C ALA A 229 18.61 16.50 -2.59
N HIS A 230 17.80 15.55 -2.12
CA HIS A 230 17.39 14.36 -2.87
C HIS A 230 15.87 14.20 -2.96
N ILE A 231 15.13 15.28 -2.74
CA ILE A 231 13.67 15.29 -2.85
C ILE A 231 13.27 16.33 -3.89
N ASP A 232 12.66 15.85 -4.96
CA ASP A 232 12.18 16.67 -6.06
C ASP A 232 10.65 16.76 -6.02
N TRP A 233 10.12 17.95 -6.25
CA TRP A 233 8.68 18.18 -6.30
C TRP A 233 8.22 18.35 -7.74
N ALA A 234 7.16 17.63 -8.13
CA ALA A 234 6.54 17.85 -9.42
C ALA A 234 5.91 19.25 -9.48
N ALA A 235 6.05 19.88 -10.64
CA ALA A 235 5.25 21.07 -10.93
C ALA A 235 3.77 20.66 -10.87
N GLY A 236 2.99 21.42 -10.11
CA GLY A 236 1.53 21.28 -10.03
C GLY A 236 0.84 21.70 -11.32
#